data_AF-A0A2H0U7C4-F1
#
_entry.id   AF-A0A2H0U7C4-F1
#
_cell.length_a   1.000
_cell.length_b   1.000
_cell.length_c   1.000
_cell.angle_alpha   90.00
_cell.angle_beta   90.00
_cell.angle_gamma   90.00
#
_symmetry.space_group_name_H-M   'P 1'
#
loop_
_entity.id
_entity.type
_entity.pdbx_description
1 polymer ?
#
loop_
_entity_poly.entity_id
_entity_poly.type
_entity_poly.pdbx_seq_one_letter_code
_entity_poly.pdbx_strand_id
1 'polypeptide(L)'
;MSILLRFQTIEDKDKHEAVRRLVEGSTGDFNFSFMMVLAVMMATLGLLAGNEAIVIGSMLVAPLLYPVLSLGLGISMSDYSLISRSSWTVVKASLLSVFAAAATTVFFTFSGVSFGLNDAIALRIESSLLYLVVAVVSGLAMAYALVKPRLSETLPGVAISVALIPPLAAIGVGVAWLSLPIIAGAAMMFFVNVFGILAAATLSFSLMDVHGEQKTAAVVIAKEERRVEREDKKASTLPETEAKQVA
;
A
#
# COMPACT_ATOMS: atom_id res chain seq x y z
N MET A 1 -24.90 14.43 23.50
CA MET A 1 -23.54 14.88 23.12
C MET A 1 -23.18 14.20 21.81
N SER A 2 -23.23 14.93 20.69
CA SER A 2 -23.23 14.37 19.34
C SER A 2 -21.94 13.61 19.03
N ILE A 3 -22.05 12.42 18.43
CA ILE A 3 -20.93 11.59 17.98
C ILE A 3 -19.94 12.36 17.10
N LEU A 4 -20.43 13.32 16.31
CA LEU A 4 -19.62 14.21 15.47
C LEU A 4 -18.62 15.06 16.28
N LEU A 5 -19.00 15.52 17.48
CA LEU A 5 -18.09 16.30 18.34
C LEU A 5 -16.90 15.47 18.83
N ARG A 6 -17.07 14.14 18.99
CA ARG A 6 -15.97 13.26 19.39
C ARG A 6 -14.92 13.05 18.28
N PHE A 7 -15.33 13.18 17.01
CA PHE A 7 -14.42 13.14 15.86
C PHE A 7 -13.62 14.44 15.72
N GLN A 8 -14.15 15.56 16.20
CA GLN A 8 -13.50 16.87 16.13
C GLN A 8 -12.61 17.17 17.37
N THR A 9 -12.81 16.47 18.49
CA THR A 9 -11.97 16.60 19.72
C THR A 9 -10.65 15.83 19.62
N ILE A 10 -10.00 15.83 18.46
CA ILE A 10 -8.69 15.21 18.28
C ILE A 10 -7.63 16.27 18.58
N GLU A 11 -6.68 15.95 19.46
CA GLU A 11 -5.59 16.85 19.81
C GLU A 11 -4.73 17.14 18.57
N ASP A 12 -4.29 18.39 18.40
CA ASP A 12 -3.45 18.76 17.24
C ASP A 12 -2.18 17.91 17.17
N LYS A 13 -1.61 17.55 18.32
CA LYS A 13 -0.46 16.64 18.40
C LYS A 13 -0.72 15.30 17.70
N ASP A 14 -1.90 14.72 17.87
CA ASP A 14 -2.28 13.45 17.25
C ASP A 14 -2.43 13.61 15.73
N LYS A 15 -2.96 14.75 15.27
CA LYS A 15 -3.06 15.08 13.84
C LYS A 15 -1.66 15.21 13.22
N HIS A 16 -0.76 15.96 13.85
CA HIS A 16 0.62 16.15 13.38
C HIS A 16 1.36 14.80 13.24
N GLU A 17 1.23 13.93 14.24
CA GLU A 17 1.86 12.62 14.24
C GLU A 17 1.27 11.71 13.14
N ALA A 18 -0.05 11.75 12.93
CA ALA A 18 -0.70 11.00 11.86
C ALA A 18 -0.21 11.42 10.47
N VAL A 19 -0.15 12.74 10.22
CA VAL A 19 0.40 13.31 8.97
C VAL A 19 1.84 12.87 8.78
N ARG A 20 2.66 12.99 9.82
CA ARG A 20 4.06 12.57 9.78
C ARG A 20 4.20 11.10 9.40
N ARG A 21 3.47 10.19 10.07
CA ARG A 21 3.52 8.74 9.79
C ARG A 21 3.06 8.41 8.37
N LEU A 22 2.03 9.08 7.88
CA LEU A 22 1.53 8.89 6.52
C LEU A 22 2.54 9.37 5.48
N VAL A 23 3.13 10.54 5.67
CA VAL A 23 4.14 11.09 4.75
C VAL A 23 5.42 10.25 4.76
N GLU A 24 5.90 9.84 5.92
CA GLU A 24 7.07 8.96 6.08
C GLU A 24 6.80 7.59 5.43
N GLY A 25 5.70 6.92 5.78
CA GLY A 25 5.34 5.59 5.25
C GLY A 25 4.91 5.56 3.77
N SER A 26 4.57 6.71 3.18
CA SER A 26 4.28 6.86 1.75
C SER A 26 5.51 7.24 0.91
N THR A 27 6.67 7.39 1.54
CA THR A 27 7.93 7.65 0.84
C THR A 27 8.36 6.41 0.09
N GLY A 28 8.39 6.47 -1.24
CA GLY A 28 8.85 5.38 -2.10
C GLY A 28 10.37 5.27 -2.14
N ASP A 29 11.01 5.05 -0.99
CA ASP A 29 12.44 4.80 -0.89
C ASP A 29 12.81 3.34 -1.21
N PHE A 30 14.11 3.01 -1.09
CA PHE A 30 14.60 1.65 -1.32
C PHE A 30 13.93 0.62 -0.38
N ASN A 31 13.80 0.96 0.91
CA ASN A 31 13.20 0.06 1.90
C ASN A 31 11.74 -0.25 1.58
N PHE A 32 10.97 0.78 1.23
CA PHE A 32 9.60 0.63 0.76
C PHE A 32 9.52 -0.30 -0.45
N SER A 33 10.36 -0.05 -1.46
CA SER A 33 10.37 -0.83 -2.70
C SER A 33 10.79 -2.29 -2.46
N PHE A 34 11.77 -2.50 -1.60
CA PHE A 34 12.24 -3.83 -1.20
C PHE A 34 11.16 -4.62 -0.46
N MET A 35 10.51 -4.01 0.53
CA MET A 35 9.39 -4.64 1.25
C MET A 35 8.21 -4.94 0.33
N MET A 36 7.92 -4.06 -0.63
CA MET A 36 6.88 -4.29 -1.65
C MET A 36 7.21 -5.52 -2.51
N VAL A 37 8.44 -5.65 -2.99
CA VAL A 37 8.88 -6.82 -3.78
C VAL A 37 8.74 -8.10 -2.96
N LEU A 38 9.27 -8.13 -1.73
CA LEU A 38 9.18 -9.31 -0.87
C LEU A 38 7.73 -9.71 -0.58
N ALA A 39 6.87 -8.75 -0.23
CA ALA A 39 5.46 -9.03 0.03
C ALA A 39 4.76 -9.59 -1.20
N VAL A 40 5.01 -9.03 -2.38
CA VAL A 40 4.36 -9.48 -3.62
C VAL A 40 4.90 -10.84 -4.07
N MET A 41 6.18 -11.13 -3.86
CA MET A 41 6.72 -12.47 -4.07
C MET A 41 6.02 -13.48 -3.16
N MET A 42 5.88 -13.19 -1.87
CA MET A 42 5.14 -14.04 -0.93
C MET A 42 3.68 -14.23 -1.36
N ALA A 43 3.00 -13.14 -1.75
CA ALA A 43 1.61 -13.20 -2.24
C ALA A 43 1.50 -14.09 -3.48
N THR A 44 2.42 -13.93 -4.44
CA THR A 44 2.47 -14.71 -5.68
C THR A 44 2.68 -16.19 -5.38
N LEU A 45 3.64 -16.53 -4.50
CA LEU A 45 3.87 -17.91 -4.09
C LEU A 45 2.67 -18.51 -3.36
N GLY A 46 2.02 -17.74 -2.49
CA GLY A 46 0.78 -18.14 -1.83
C GLY A 46 -0.34 -18.42 -2.83
N LEU A 47 -0.53 -17.55 -3.82
CA LEU A 47 -1.52 -17.73 -4.88
C LEU A 47 -1.22 -18.97 -5.73
N LEU A 48 0.02 -19.14 -6.20
CA LEU A 48 0.41 -20.30 -7.00
C LEU A 48 0.29 -21.62 -6.22
N ALA A 49 0.60 -21.60 -4.92
CA ALA A 49 0.44 -22.75 -4.04
C ALA A 49 -1.00 -23.01 -3.57
N GLY A 50 -1.95 -22.11 -3.88
CA GLY A 50 -3.33 -22.20 -3.39
C GLY A 50 -3.43 -22.06 -1.85
N ASN A 51 -2.47 -21.36 -1.23
CA ASN A 51 -2.37 -21.22 0.22
C ASN A 51 -2.74 -19.80 0.68
N GLU A 52 -4.00 -19.62 1.05
CA GLU A 52 -4.55 -18.36 1.54
C GLU A 52 -3.84 -17.82 2.79
N ALA A 53 -3.29 -18.68 3.66
CA ALA A 53 -2.57 -18.22 4.85
C ALA A 53 -1.28 -17.46 4.48
N ILE A 54 -0.56 -17.92 3.45
CA ILE A 54 0.62 -17.22 2.92
C ILE A 54 0.20 -15.91 2.26
N VAL A 55 -0.91 -15.92 1.50
CA VAL A 55 -1.46 -14.72 0.86
C VAL A 55 -1.83 -13.66 1.91
N ILE A 56 -2.49 -14.05 3.00
CA ILE A 56 -2.80 -13.16 4.12
C ILE A 56 -1.53 -12.65 4.81
N GLY A 57 -0.56 -13.54 5.06
CA GLY A 57 0.73 -13.17 5.66
C GLY A 57 1.48 -12.10 4.85
N SER A 58 1.40 -12.16 3.52
CA SER A 58 2.01 -11.16 2.64
C SER A 58 1.45 -9.74 2.84
N MET A 59 0.16 -9.62 3.20
CA MET A 59 -0.50 -8.33 3.39
C MET A 59 0.02 -7.59 4.63
N LEU A 60 0.53 -8.31 5.63
CA LEU A 60 1.11 -7.74 6.85
C LEU A 60 2.45 -7.03 6.61
N VAL A 61 3.17 -7.45 5.57
CA VAL A 61 4.51 -6.94 5.25
C VAL A 61 4.42 -5.69 4.37
N ALA A 62 3.42 -5.60 3.52
CA ALA A 62 3.42 -4.62 2.44
C ALA A 62 3.03 -3.20 2.89
N PRO A 63 3.83 -2.18 2.53
CA PRO A 63 3.56 -0.80 2.93
C PRO A 63 2.56 -0.05 2.03
N LEU A 64 2.02 -0.65 0.97
CA LEU A 64 1.20 0.04 -0.06
C LEU A 64 -0.02 0.79 0.48
N LEU A 65 -0.55 0.40 1.64
CA LEU A 65 -1.68 1.07 2.25
C LEU A 65 -1.35 2.53 2.66
N TYR A 66 -0.12 2.79 3.10
CA TYR A 66 0.31 4.14 3.49
C TYR A 66 0.23 5.16 2.35
N PRO A 67 0.78 4.94 1.15
CA PRO A 67 0.64 5.88 0.04
C PRO A 67 -0.80 6.04 -0.45
N VAL A 68 -1.67 5.03 -0.34
CA VAL A 68 -3.11 5.18 -0.66
C VAL A 68 -3.79 6.10 0.36
N LEU A 69 -3.52 5.92 1.66
CA LEU A 69 -4.06 6.80 2.70
C LEU A 69 -3.47 8.21 2.64
N SER A 70 -2.17 8.33 2.33
CA SER A 70 -1.46 9.60 2.15
C SER A 70 -2.01 10.39 0.95
N LEU A 71 -2.39 9.68 -0.12
CA LEU A 71 -3.12 10.28 -1.22
C LEU A 71 -4.48 10.85 -0.76
N GLY A 72 -5.24 10.07 0.03
CA GLY A 72 -6.51 10.53 0.59
C GLY A 72 -6.38 11.74 1.52
N LEU A 73 -5.29 11.79 2.30
CA LEU A 73 -4.89 12.92 3.13
C LEU A 73 -4.59 14.16 2.28
N GLY A 74 -3.78 14.01 1.22
CA GLY A 74 -3.47 15.09 0.28
C GLY A 74 -4.71 15.66 -0.39
N ILE A 75 -5.65 14.80 -0.81
CA ILE A 75 -6.95 15.22 -1.38
C ILE A 75 -7.76 15.98 -0.33
N SER A 76 -7.85 15.46 0.90
CA SER A 76 -8.56 16.16 1.98
C SER A 76 -7.98 17.55 2.17
N MET A 77 -6.66 17.70 2.24
CA MET A 77 -5.97 18.98 2.42
C MET A 77 -5.97 19.86 1.16
N SER A 78 -6.36 19.38 -0.02
CA SER A 78 -6.10 20.04 -1.30
C SER A 78 -4.60 20.37 -1.52
N ASP A 79 -3.70 19.51 -1.03
CA ASP A 79 -2.25 19.65 -1.19
C ASP A 79 -1.77 18.90 -2.43
N TYR A 80 -1.58 19.64 -3.53
CA TYR A 80 -1.13 19.08 -4.82
C TYR A 80 0.25 18.40 -4.75
N SER A 81 1.14 18.85 -3.87
CA SER A 81 2.46 18.23 -3.70
C SER A 81 2.31 16.82 -3.13
N LEU A 82 1.52 16.69 -2.05
CA LEU A 82 1.26 15.41 -1.40
C LEU A 82 0.45 14.46 -2.30
N ILE A 83 -0.54 14.97 -3.04
CA ILE A 83 -1.34 14.21 -4.02
C ILE A 83 -0.43 13.64 -5.11
N SER A 84 0.37 14.48 -5.76
CA SER A 84 1.25 14.06 -6.86
C SER A 84 2.29 13.04 -6.37
N ARG A 85 2.96 13.33 -5.26
CA ARG A 85 3.95 12.44 -4.64
C ARG A 85 3.36 11.07 -4.31
N SER A 86 2.24 11.03 -3.61
CA SER A 86 1.61 9.77 -3.19
C SER A 86 1.07 8.98 -4.38
N SER A 87 0.48 9.67 -5.37
CA SER A 87 0.02 9.03 -6.62
C SER A 87 1.18 8.37 -7.35
N TRP A 88 2.31 9.06 -7.49
CA TRP A 88 3.50 8.50 -8.11
C TRP A 88 4.06 7.30 -7.33
N THR A 89 4.07 7.34 -5.99
CA THR A 89 4.44 6.18 -5.18
C THR A 89 3.52 5.00 -5.45
N VAL A 90 2.18 5.19 -5.42
CA VAL A 90 1.21 4.10 -5.68
C VAL A 90 1.43 3.49 -7.08
N VAL A 91 1.59 4.31 -8.11
CA VAL A 91 1.81 3.84 -9.49
C VAL A 91 3.12 3.06 -9.61
N LYS A 92 4.24 3.62 -9.14
CA LYS A 92 5.55 2.95 -9.19
C LYS A 92 5.54 1.64 -8.42
N ALA A 93 4.98 1.64 -7.21
CA ALA A 93 4.86 0.45 -6.38
C ALA A 93 4.00 -0.63 -7.04
N SER A 94 2.88 -0.25 -7.65
CA SER A 94 1.98 -1.18 -8.36
C SER A 94 2.66 -1.79 -9.58
N LEU A 95 3.35 -0.98 -10.38
CA LEU A 95 4.11 -1.47 -11.55
C LEU A 95 5.25 -2.42 -11.13
N LEU A 96 6.01 -2.04 -10.09
CA LEU A 96 7.07 -2.89 -9.53
C LEU A 96 6.51 -4.21 -9.00
N SER A 97 5.34 -4.17 -8.35
CA SER A 97 4.65 -5.35 -7.82
C SER A 97 4.25 -6.30 -8.96
N VAL A 98 3.58 -5.79 -9.99
CA VAL A 98 3.15 -6.59 -11.15
C VAL A 98 4.37 -7.21 -11.83
N PHE A 99 5.44 -6.44 -12.01
CA PHE A 99 6.69 -6.96 -12.58
C PHE A 99 7.31 -8.08 -11.73
N ALA A 100 7.44 -7.87 -10.42
CA ALA A 100 8.01 -8.88 -9.51
C ALA A 100 7.16 -10.16 -9.44
N ALA A 101 5.83 -10.04 -9.41
CA ALA A 101 4.91 -11.17 -9.45
C ALA A 101 5.00 -11.94 -10.78
N ALA A 102 5.05 -11.23 -11.91
CA ALA A 102 5.21 -11.85 -13.22
C ALA A 102 6.56 -12.59 -13.32
N ALA A 103 7.66 -11.94 -12.91
CA ALA A 103 8.99 -12.56 -12.89
C ALA A 103 9.03 -13.81 -12.00
N THR A 104 8.42 -13.75 -10.81
CA THR A 104 8.32 -14.90 -9.89
C THR A 104 7.55 -16.05 -10.52
N THR A 105 6.39 -15.75 -11.14
CA THR A 105 5.55 -16.77 -11.79
C THR A 105 6.29 -17.44 -12.95
N VAL A 106 6.96 -16.65 -13.79
CA VAL A 106 7.76 -17.14 -14.91
C VAL A 106 8.91 -18.03 -14.42
N PHE A 107 9.65 -17.59 -13.40
CA PHE A 107 10.77 -18.35 -12.83
C PHE A 107 10.37 -19.75 -12.36
N PHE A 108 9.28 -19.87 -11.59
CA PHE A 108 8.82 -21.16 -11.10
C PHE A 108 8.17 -22.02 -12.20
N THR A 109 7.52 -21.40 -13.18
CA THR A 109 6.99 -22.11 -14.35
C THR A 109 8.13 -22.76 -15.16
N PHE A 110 9.24 -22.04 -15.37
CA PHE A 110 10.43 -22.59 -16.03
C PHE A 110 11.15 -23.66 -15.22
N SER A 111 11.01 -23.62 -13.89
CA SER A 111 11.59 -24.63 -12.99
C SER A 111 10.83 -25.97 -13.01
N GLY A 112 9.83 -26.12 -13.89
CA GLY A 112 9.08 -27.36 -14.07
C GLY A 112 7.87 -27.51 -13.15
N VAL A 113 7.52 -26.48 -12.38
CA VAL A 113 6.32 -26.50 -11.54
C VAL A 113 5.14 -26.00 -12.36
N SER A 114 4.21 -26.90 -12.66
CA SER A 114 2.96 -26.55 -13.34
C SER A 114 1.95 -26.05 -12.31
N PHE A 115 1.53 -24.80 -12.47
CA PHE A 115 0.44 -24.20 -11.70
C PHE A 115 -0.74 -23.95 -12.62
N GLY A 116 -1.95 -24.21 -12.13
CA GLY A 116 -3.20 -23.91 -12.81
C GLY A 116 -4.02 -22.87 -12.06
N LEU A 117 -5.14 -22.49 -12.63
CA LEU A 117 -6.15 -21.71 -11.92
C LEU A 117 -6.62 -22.49 -10.68
N ASN A 118 -6.58 -21.84 -9.53
CA ASN A 118 -7.06 -22.38 -8.26
C ASN A 118 -7.97 -21.36 -7.57
N ASP A 119 -8.65 -21.78 -6.51
CA ASP A 119 -9.58 -20.93 -5.76
C ASP A 119 -8.91 -19.66 -5.22
N ALA A 120 -7.64 -19.75 -4.82
CA ALA A 120 -6.90 -18.59 -4.29
C ALA A 120 -6.72 -17.48 -5.32
N ILE A 121 -6.51 -17.83 -6.60
CA ILE A 121 -6.46 -16.89 -7.72
C ILE A 121 -7.88 -16.46 -8.14
N ALA A 122 -8.83 -17.39 -8.18
CA ALA A 122 -10.22 -17.11 -8.55
C ALA A 122 -10.86 -16.05 -7.65
N LEU A 123 -10.59 -16.11 -6.34
CA LEU A 123 -11.07 -15.12 -5.37
C LEU A 123 -10.48 -13.71 -5.58
N ARG A 124 -9.43 -13.55 -6.40
CA ARG A 124 -8.82 -12.24 -6.70
C ARG A 124 -9.27 -11.65 -8.03
N ILE A 125 -10.08 -12.37 -8.79
CA ILE A 125 -10.64 -11.89 -10.07
C ILE A 125 -12.14 -11.60 -9.96
N GLU A 126 -12.80 -12.10 -8.92
CA GLU A 126 -14.21 -11.81 -8.63
C GLU A 126 -14.35 -10.48 -7.88
N SER A 127 -14.86 -9.47 -8.59
CA SER A 127 -15.24 -8.20 -7.97
C SER A 127 -16.75 -8.17 -7.69
N SER A 128 -17.11 -7.74 -6.48
CA SER A 128 -18.48 -7.64 -5.98
C SER A 128 -18.64 -6.32 -5.22
N LEU A 129 -19.86 -5.79 -5.18
CA LEU A 129 -20.18 -4.60 -4.39
C LEU A 129 -19.83 -4.76 -2.91
N LEU A 130 -19.83 -5.99 -2.40
CA LEU A 130 -19.41 -6.29 -1.03
C LEU A 130 -17.94 -5.91 -0.78
N TYR A 131 -17.04 -6.16 -1.75
CA TYR A 131 -15.63 -5.77 -1.62
C TYR A 131 -15.45 -4.26 -1.59
N LEU A 132 -16.27 -3.49 -2.34
CA LEU A 132 -16.27 -2.04 -2.25
C LEU A 132 -16.69 -1.57 -0.85
N VAL A 133 -17.75 -2.16 -0.27
CA VAL A 133 -18.20 -1.83 1.08
C VAL A 133 -17.10 -2.15 2.11
N VAL A 134 -16.45 -3.32 1.99
CA VAL A 134 -15.31 -3.69 2.84
C VAL A 134 -14.18 -2.67 2.70
N ALA A 135 -13.80 -2.30 1.48
CA ALA A 135 -12.76 -1.30 1.23
C ALA A 135 -13.08 0.07 1.86
N VAL A 136 -14.33 0.51 1.77
CA VAL A 136 -14.80 1.76 2.42
C VAL A 136 -14.70 1.65 3.94
N VAL A 137 -15.22 0.57 4.53
CA VAL A 137 -15.18 0.37 5.99
C VAL A 137 -13.73 0.29 6.49
N SER A 138 -12.86 -0.43 5.79
CA SER A 138 -11.45 -0.50 6.11
C SER A 138 -10.75 0.85 5.97
N GLY A 139 -11.04 1.62 4.93
CA GLY A 139 -10.50 2.97 4.76
C GLY A 139 -10.90 3.91 5.90
N LEU A 140 -12.16 3.87 6.32
CA LEU A 140 -12.65 4.62 7.48
C LEU A 140 -11.91 4.21 8.76
N ALA A 141 -11.82 2.91 9.01
CA ALA A 141 -11.15 2.35 10.20
C ALA A 141 -9.66 2.71 10.23
N MET A 142 -8.95 2.59 9.11
CA MET A 142 -7.53 2.93 9.00
C MET A 142 -7.28 4.42 9.22
N ALA A 143 -8.04 5.29 8.56
CA ALA A 143 -7.91 6.73 8.72
C ALA A 143 -8.16 7.14 10.17
N TYR A 144 -9.18 6.55 10.82
CA TYR A 144 -9.46 6.81 12.24
C TYR A 144 -8.35 6.30 13.17
N ALA A 145 -7.86 5.07 12.95
CA ALA A 145 -6.83 4.45 13.78
C ALA A 145 -5.44 5.11 13.63
N LEU A 146 -5.16 5.75 12.50
CA LEU A 146 -3.95 6.54 12.31
C LEU A 146 -3.95 7.84 13.09
N VAL A 147 -5.12 8.48 13.22
CA VAL A 147 -5.27 9.75 13.95
C VAL A 147 -5.46 9.51 15.45
N LYS A 148 -5.75 8.28 15.89
CA LYS A 148 -5.83 7.91 17.31
C LYS A 148 -4.67 6.99 17.73
N PRO A 149 -3.64 7.50 18.46
CA PRO A 149 -2.44 6.72 18.78
C PRO A 149 -2.69 5.40 19.50
N ARG A 150 -3.72 5.34 20.37
CA ARG A 150 -4.08 4.13 21.13
C ARG A 150 -4.70 3.03 20.27
N LEU A 151 -5.19 3.36 19.08
CA LEU A 151 -5.79 2.41 18.14
C LEU A 151 -4.80 1.97 17.07
N SER A 152 -3.61 2.58 17.00
CA SER A 152 -2.59 2.22 16.02
C SER A 152 -2.11 0.76 16.16
N GLU A 153 -2.26 0.14 17.33
CA GLU A 153 -1.98 -1.29 17.55
C GLU A 153 -2.97 -2.22 16.82
N THR A 154 -4.14 -1.72 16.43
CA THR A 154 -5.16 -2.50 15.68
C THR A 154 -4.98 -2.44 14.16
N LEU A 155 -4.06 -1.59 13.67
CA LEU A 155 -3.80 -1.37 12.24
C LEU A 155 -3.47 -2.65 11.45
N PRO A 156 -2.70 -3.63 11.97
CA PRO A 156 -2.37 -4.82 11.19
C PRO A 156 -3.61 -5.63 10.77
N GLY A 157 -4.60 -5.77 11.66
CA GLY A 157 -5.84 -6.51 11.36
C GLY A 157 -6.73 -5.82 10.33
N VAL A 158 -6.80 -4.48 10.39
CA VAL A 158 -7.55 -3.69 9.42
C VAL A 158 -6.84 -3.69 8.05
N ALA A 159 -5.51 -3.61 8.03
CA ALA A 159 -4.70 -3.65 6.81
C ALA A 159 -4.83 -4.96 6.02
N ILE A 160 -4.96 -6.11 6.71
CA ILE A 160 -5.22 -7.42 6.08
C ILE A 160 -6.54 -7.41 5.29
N SER A 161 -7.56 -6.69 5.76
CA SER A 161 -8.90 -6.72 5.16
C SER A 161 -8.97 -6.03 3.79
N VAL A 162 -7.95 -5.26 3.44
CA VAL A 162 -8.01 -4.30 2.31
C VAL A 162 -7.58 -4.92 0.98
N ALA A 163 -6.98 -6.11 1.01
CA ALA A 163 -6.63 -6.92 -0.16
C ALA A 163 -6.03 -6.10 -1.33
N LEU A 164 -5.00 -5.28 -1.09
CA LEU A 164 -4.32 -4.55 -2.17
C LEU A 164 -3.23 -5.39 -2.85
N ILE A 165 -2.49 -6.17 -2.06
CA ILE A 165 -1.34 -6.95 -2.53
C ILE A 165 -1.76 -8.15 -3.37
N PRO A 166 -2.74 -8.97 -2.96
CA PRO A 166 -3.03 -10.16 -3.75
C PRO A 166 -3.64 -9.87 -5.12
N PRO A 167 -4.49 -8.85 -5.33
CA PRO A 167 -4.87 -8.44 -6.67
C PRO A 167 -3.67 -8.02 -7.52
N LEU A 168 -2.69 -7.27 -6.98
CA LEU A 168 -1.46 -6.94 -7.71
C LEU A 168 -0.65 -8.19 -8.07
N ALA A 169 -0.53 -9.15 -7.15
CA ALA A 169 0.11 -10.43 -7.42
C ALA A 169 -0.64 -11.24 -8.48
N ALA A 170 -1.97 -11.28 -8.42
CA ALA A 170 -2.82 -11.94 -9.40
C ALA A 170 -2.73 -11.29 -10.79
N ILE A 171 -2.61 -9.96 -10.88
CA ILE A 171 -2.30 -9.27 -12.15
C ILE A 171 -0.97 -9.78 -12.70
N GLY A 172 0.08 -9.87 -11.88
CA GLY A 172 1.38 -10.39 -12.31
C GLY A 172 1.34 -11.86 -12.76
N VAL A 173 0.58 -12.71 -12.06
CA VAL A 173 0.30 -14.09 -12.49
C VAL A 173 -0.42 -14.10 -13.84
N GLY A 174 -1.45 -13.27 -14.00
CA GLY A 174 -2.19 -13.12 -15.26
C GLY A 174 -1.29 -12.65 -16.41
N VAL A 175 -0.36 -11.72 -16.16
CA VAL A 175 0.64 -11.27 -17.13
C VAL A 175 1.57 -12.42 -17.53
N ALA A 176 2.08 -13.18 -16.56
CA ALA A 176 2.94 -14.33 -16.83
C ALA A 176 2.24 -15.43 -17.64
N TRP A 177 0.93 -15.65 -17.41
CA TRP A 177 0.12 -16.61 -18.14
C TRP A 177 -0.50 -16.06 -19.43
N LEU A 178 -0.27 -14.79 -19.77
CA LEU A 178 -0.90 -14.09 -20.90
C LEU A 178 -2.45 -14.17 -20.86
N SER A 179 -3.03 -14.21 -19.66
CA SER A 179 -4.46 -14.38 -19.43
C SER A 179 -5.13 -13.03 -19.18
N LEU A 180 -5.69 -12.45 -20.25
CA LEU A 180 -6.47 -11.20 -20.17
C LEU A 180 -7.62 -11.25 -19.14
N PRO A 181 -8.39 -12.34 -18.99
CA PRO A 181 -9.45 -12.41 -17.98
C PRO A 181 -8.93 -12.25 -16.56
N ILE A 182 -7.78 -12.86 -16.24
CA ILE A 182 -7.18 -12.76 -14.90
C ILE A 182 -6.66 -11.34 -14.67
N ILE A 183 -5.96 -10.77 -15.65
CA ILE A 183 -5.44 -9.39 -15.57
C ILE A 183 -6.60 -8.41 -15.34
N ALA A 184 -7.66 -8.49 -16.14
CA ALA A 184 -8.78 -7.56 -16.06
C ALA A 184 -9.56 -7.70 -14.74
N GLY A 185 -9.85 -8.93 -14.29
CA GLY A 185 -10.56 -9.16 -13.04
C GLY A 185 -9.77 -8.67 -11.82
N ALA A 186 -8.49 -9.01 -11.75
CA ALA A 186 -7.63 -8.59 -10.65
C ALA A 186 -7.35 -7.09 -10.66
N ALA A 187 -7.18 -6.48 -11.84
CA ALA A 187 -7.08 -5.03 -11.96
C ALA A 187 -8.36 -4.33 -11.48
N MET A 188 -9.54 -4.84 -11.87
CA MET A 188 -10.81 -4.28 -11.41
C MET A 188 -10.95 -4.35 -9.88
N MET A 189 -10.61 -5.49 -9.27
CA MET A 189 -10.62 -5.64 -7.81
C MET A 189 -9.65 -4.65 -7.14
N PHE A 190 -8.43 -4.53 -7.67
CA PHE A 190 -7.44 -3.58 -7.17
C PHE A 190 -7.96 -2.13 -7.21
N PHE A 191 -8.49 -1.69 -8.34
CA PHE A 191 -8.99 -0.32 -8.50
C PHE A 191 -10.21 -0.03 -7.62
N VAL A 192 -11.15 -0.97 -7.51
CA VAL A 192 -12.31 -0.84 -6.61
C VAL A 192 -11.86 -0.69 -5.17
N ASN A 193 -10.89 -1.50 -4.73
CA ASN A 193 -10.35 -1.42 -3.37
C ASN A 193 -9.66 -0.07 -3.14
N VAL A 194 -8.72 0.32 -4.02
CA VAL A 194 -8.02 1.62 -3.93
C VAL A 194 -9.01 2.77 -3.88
N PHE A 195 -10.01 2.78 -4.76
CA PHE A 195 -11.03 3.82 -4.80
C PHE A 195 -11.85 3.89 -3.50
N GLY A 196 -12.32 2.74 -2.99
CA GLY A 196 -13.09 2.66 -1.76
C GLY A 196 -12.32 3.19 -0.54
N ILE A 197 -11.06 2.77 -0.40
CA ILE A 197 -10.17 3.24 0.67
C ILE A 197 -9.91 4.73 0.53
N LEU A 198 -9.62 5.19 -0.69
CA LEU A 198 -9.26 6.58 -0.96
C LEU A 198 -10.42 7.51 -0.61
N ALA A 199 -11.63 7.20 -1.10
CA ALA A 199 -12.83 7.98 -0.81
C ALA A 199 -13.14 8.01 0.70
N ALA A 200 -13.04 6.86 1.36
CA ALA A 200 -13.24 6.75 2.81
C ALA A 200 -12.20 7.53 3.61
N ALA A 201 -10.92 7.43 3.23
CA ALA A 201 -9.83 8.12 3.90
C ALA A 201 -9.95 9.63 3.76
N THR A 202 -10.24 10.13 2.56
CA THR A 202 -10.49 11.55 2.31
C THR A 202 -11.66 12.07 3.14
N LEU A 203 -12.78 11.34 3.18
CA LEU A 203 -13.93 11.70 4.01
C LEU A 203 -13.56 11.74 5.50
N SER A 204 -12.88 10.69 5.98
CA SER A 204 -12.44 10.58 7.38
C SER A 204 -11.53 11.73 7.80
N PHE A 205 -10.47 12.00 7.03
CA PHE A 205 -9.54 13.09 7.35
C PHE A 205 -10.22 14.44 7.28
N SER A 206 -11.22 14.59 6.39
CA SER A 206 -12.00 15.81 6.31
C SER A 206 -12.87 16.03 7.54
N LEU A 207 -13.55 14.97 8.01
CA LEU A 207 -14.37 15.00 9.23
C LEU A 207 -13.56 15.22 10.51
N MET A 208 -12.31 14.76 10.53
CA MET A 208 -11.37 14.93 11.64
C MET A 208 -10.63 16.27 11.63
N ASP A 209 -10.94 17.14 10.65
CA ASP A 209 -10.35 18.47 10.49
C ASP A 209 -8.81 18.46 10.47
N VAL A 210 -8.26 17.57 9.64
CA VAL A 210 -6.80 17.48 9.44
C VAL A 210 -6.32 18.49 8.39
N HIS A 211 -7.22 19.26 7.76
CA HIS A 211 -6.93 20.24 6.71
C HIS A 211 -5.88 21.29 7.10
N GLY A 212 -5.81 21.68 8.38
CA GLY A 212 -4.86 22.67 8.89
C GLY A 212 -3.39 22.23 8.86
N GLU A 213 -3.13 20.94 8.66
CA GLU A 213 -1.79 20.34 8.77
C GLU A 213 -0.95 20.39 7.47
N GLN A 214 -1.36 21.17 6.47
CA GLN A 214 -0.61 21.36 5.21
C GLN A 214 0.85 21.76 5.45
N LYS A 215 1.09 22.68 6.40
CA LYS A 215 2.45 23.12 6.75
C LYS A 215 3.29 21.98 7.32
N THR A 216 2.69 21.16 8.18
CA THR A 216 3.32 19.96 8.74
C THR A 216 3.67 18.97 7.64
N ALA A 217 2.72 18.69 6.73
CA ALA A 217 2.95 17.83 5.57
C ALA A 217 4.13 18.33 4.73
N ALA A 218 4.16 19.61 4.36
CA ALA A 218 5.24 20.21 3.57
C ALA A 218 6.61 20.10 4.25
N VAL A 219 6.69 20.35 5.56
CA VAL A 219 7.94 20.22 6.34
C VAL A 219 8.44 18.77 6.35
N VAL A 220 7.53 17.81 6.56
CA VAL A 220 7.89 16.39 6.60
C VAL A 220 8.30 15.90 5.21
N ILE A 221 7.61 16.29 4.13
CA ILE A 221 7.99 15.95 2.75
C ILE A 221 9.42 16.42 2.47
N ALA A 222 9.73 17.69 2.73
CA ALA A 222 11.05 18.27 2.48
C ALA A 222 12.15 17.65 3.35
N LYS A 223 11.79 17.07 4.51
CA LYS A 223 12.71 16.33 5.36
C LYS A 223 12.98 14.94 4.79
N GLU A 224 11.94 14.23 4.35
CA GLU A 224 12.07 12.90 3.76
C GLU A 224 12.81 12.92 2.42
N GLU A 225 12.56 13.90 1.56
CA GLU A 225 13.33 14.08 0.31
C GLU A 225 14.83 14.25 0.60
N ARG A 226 15.17 15.10 1.59
CA ARG A 226 16.56 15.27 2.04
C ARG A 226 17.15 14.01 2.68
N ARG A 227 16.32 13.18 3.34
CA ARG A 227 16.77 11.89 3.90
C ARG A 227 17.14 10.93 2.76
N VAL A 228 16.24 10.74 1.80
CA VAL A 228 16.43 9.85 0.65
C VAL A 228 17.66 10.27 -0.17
N GLU A 229 17.80 11.57 -0.48
CA GLU A 229 18.98 12.07 -1.19
C GLU A 229 20.31 11.78 -0.46
N ARG A 230 20.31 11.84 0.88
CA ARG A 230 21.50 11.54 1.68
C ARG A 230 21.81 10.04 1.69
N GLU A 231 20.79 9.20 1.73
CA GLU A 231 20.93 7.74 1.66
C GLU A 231 21.47 7.32 0.29
N ASP A 232 20.91 7.87 -0.80
CA ASP A 232 21.37 7.59 -2.17
C ASP A 232 22.82 8.04 -2.39
N LYS A 233 23.18 9.24 -1.90
CA LYS A 233 24.57 9.73 -1.96
C LYS A 233 25.51 8.81 -1.21
N LYS A 234 25.17 8.41 0.02
CA LYS A 234 25.99 7.48 0.81
C LYS A 234 26.19 6.15 0.07
N ALA A 235 25.10 5.57 -0.46
CA ALA A 235 25.15 4.34 -1.23
C ALA A 235 26.07 4.45 -2.46
N SER A 236 26.04 5.58 -3.17
CA SER A 236 26.88 5.82 -4.35
C SER A 236 28.37 6.07 -4.05
N THR A 237 28.71 6.41 -2.81
CA THR A 237 30.10 6.72 -2.39
C THR A 237 30.81 5.57 -1.66
N LEU A 238 30.15 4.43 -1.47
CA LEU A 238 30.75 3.24 -0.86
C LEU A 238 31.78 2.62 -1.84
N PRO A 239 33.07 2.51 -1.47
CA PRO A 239 34.08 1.93 -2.36
C PRO A 239 33.81 0.45 -2.64
N GLU A 240 34.01 0.01 -3.89
CA GLU A 240 33.77 -1.36 -4.38
C GLU A 240 34.44 -2.48 -3.54
N THR A 241 35.43 -2.12 -2.71
CA THR A 241 36.17 -3.02 -1.83
C THR A 241 35.34 -3.57 -0.67
N GLU A 242 34.36 -2.82 -0.15
CA GLU A 242 33.48 -3.30 0.94
C GLU A 242 32.30 -4.13 0.41
N ALA A 243 31.86 -3.89 -0.85
CA ALA A 243 30.79 -4.65 -1.49
C ALA A 243 31.14 -6.13 -1.73
N LYS A 244 32.44 -6.47 -1.83
CA LYS A 244 32.93 -7.86 -1.99
C LYS A 244 33.13 -8.62 -0.68
N GLN A 245 33.05 -7.96 0.48
CA GLN A 245 33.19 -8.63 1.77
C GLN A 245 31.86 -9.10 2.37
N VAL A 246 30.73 -8.69 1.78
CA VAL A 246 29.37 -9.02 2.24
C VAL A 246 28.58 -9.87 1.23
N ALA A 247 29.15 -10.12 0.04
CA ALA A 247 28.63 -11.07 -0.96
C ALA A 247 29.25 -12.46 -0.77
#